data_AF-A0AAD5TLQ9-F1
#
_entry.id   AF-A0AAD5TLQ9-F1
#
_cell.length_a   1.000
_cell.length_b   1.000
_cell.length_c   1.000
_cell.angle_alpha   90.00
_cell.angle_beta   90.00
_cell.angle_gamma   90.00
#
_symmetry.space_group_name_H-M   'P 1'
#
loop_
_entity.id
_entity.type
_entity.pdbx_description
1 polymer ?
#
loop_
_entity_poly.entity_id
_entity_poly.type
_entity_poly.pdbx_seq_one_letter_code
_entity_poly.pdbx_strand_id
1 'polypeptide(L)'
;MTSFRIDLARRPSRTRSGTPIRVRGLRRQVLLVCIAFSAFMATAAVIFRSGIELPSGTTLAQNRHSSLATSAPESDMHNGDETEIVDSILPSELHHQPRWIPLSGFNYCTILEGATIDSYTEISALGGGTIADNGDDGVTPEEIVALIDDSARQAEKSLMSRYPVLFKSDVHRYVCYSAAEGSNQYMNLTKEPLLHRIDPISYYGNLIPSLQEAPSPLPAPRRRYSLAYLLMIHKATVWEQSKLLIHALDDGSAVFLIHVDPQAEGVIEAVGAWIDDRDGETVGNVFVAQTNFEGMWGHASLVWMQLSGFWELLDLADWDYVINLSGYDWPLRTSKEIYKALTRPTHVGREHIEFWSEPSDIANRITRPHFGRSDRPSVEWSLVHPREVGLRYPPFRSWAYCKQHQWMMLTSSFIRHLRTDADALTLLAYMEHTWIPDESYFCAVIANNPVFSKRVYNDKKRYLRFWGQHPTKLTLDNISDFPPEKVGDAPRYLFVRKVNATEDRELVEWINENHIEKHKGKEIEAVEEEKEEWEKELRWRLGWHT
;
A
#
# COMPACT_ATOMS: atom_id res chain seq x y z
N MET A 1 52.40 -2.69 38.79
CA MET A 1 53.61 -2.17 38.13
C MET A 1 53.17 -1.21 37.03
N THR A 2 53.44 0.08 37.26
CA THR A 2 53.61 1.21 36.31
C THR A 2 52.73 1.33 35.06
N SER A 3 51.81 2.32 35.17
CA SER A 3 51.29 3.23 34.14
C SER A 3 52.36 3.79 33.18
N PHE A 4 52.00 4.05 31.92
CA PHE A 4 52.40 5.28 31.21
C PHE A 4 51.39 5.65 30.12
N ARG A 5 51.16 6.96 30.00
CA ARG A 5 50.21 7.69 29.15
C ARG A 5 51.02 8.75 28.38
N ILE A 6 50.49 9.23 27.24
CA ILE A 6 50.76 10.56 26.61
C ILE A 6 52.09 10.61 25.78
N ASP A 7 52.26 11.25 24.61
CA ASP A 7 51.55 12.33 23.88
C ASP A 7 51.82 12.36 22.35
N LEU A 8 51.03 13.20 21.68
CA LEU A 8 51.11 13.73 20.31
C LEU A 8 52.47 14.34 19.87
N ALA A 9 52.77 14.32 18.56
CA ALA A 9 52.98 15.55 17.75
C ALA A 9 53.58 15.34 16.33
N ARG A 10 53.08 16.20 15.40
CA ARG A 10 53.75 16.86 14.25
C ARG A 10 53.82 16.19 12.86
N ARG A 11 53.19 16.90 11.89
CA ARG A 11 53.44 16.87 10.44
C ARG A 11 54.85 17.35 10.08
N PRO A 12 55.34 16.99 8.87
CA PRO A 12 55.92 18.00 7.98
C PRO A 12 55.43 17.91 6.51
N SER A 13 55.81 18.95 5.79
CA SER A 13 55.36 19.44 4.49
C SER A 13 56.07 18.86 3.24
N ARG A 14 55.32 18.77 2.13
CA ARG A 14 55.65 18.94 0.68
C ARG A 14 57.09 18.71 0.17
N THR A 15 57.20 17.85 -0.85
CA THR A 15 57.93 18.11 -2.12
C THR A 15 57.34 17.30 -3.30
N ARG A 16 57.44 17.88 -4.51
CA ARG A 16 56.94 17.41 -5.82
C ARG A 16 57.96 16.52 -6.54
N SER A 17 57.51 15.45 -7.22
CA SER A 17 57.94 15.09 -8.59
C SER A 17 56.99 14.02 -9.16
N GLY A 18 56.54 14.20 -10.41
CA GLY A 18 55.65 13.24 -11.08
C GLY A 18 55.18 13.74 -12.46
N THR A 19 55.67 13.06 -13.49
CA THR A 19 55.49 13.24 -14.95
C THR A 19 54.03 13.15 -15.43
N PRO A 20 53.65 13.72 -16.61
CA PRO A 20 52.26 13.81 -17.04
C PRO A 20 51.81 12.57 -17.84
N ILE A 21 50.72 11.94 -17.42
CA ILE A 21 50.00 10.92 -18.22
C ILE A 21 48.85 11.59 -18.99
N ARG A 22 48.77 11.27 -20.28
CA ARG A 22 47.94 11.87 -21.31
C ARG A 22 46.54 11.25 -21.32
N VAL A 23 45.52 11.95 -20.79
CA VAL A 23 44.11 11.53 -20.86
C VAL A 23 43.44 12.18 -22.08
N ARG A 24 43.51 11.53 -23.24
CA ARG A 24 42.68 11.83 -24.43
C ARG A 24 41.79 10.62 -24.71
N GLY A 25 40.65 10.53 -24.03
CA GLY A 25 39.66 9.46 -24.27
C GLY A 25 38.29 9.74 -23.65
N LEU A 26 38.25 10.36 -22.48
CA LEU A 26 36.99 10.50 -21.72
C LEU A 26 36.10 11.68 -22.14
N ARG A 27 36.66 12.72 -22.78
CA ARG A 27 35.88 13.92 -23.17
C ARG A 27 35.00 13.75 -24.41
N ARG A 28 35.26 12.76 -25.28
CA ARG A 28 34.43 12.54 -26.49
C ARG A 28 33.15 11.74 -26.20
N GLN A 29 33.18 10.81 -25.24
CA GLN A 29 31.99 10.03 -24.87
C GLN A 29 30.97 10.84 -24.07
N VAL A 30 31.41 11.72 -23.17
CA VAL A 30 30.51 12.59 -22.40
C VAL A 30 29.83 13.63 -23.30
N LEU A 31 30.52 14.14 -24.33
CA LEU A 31 29.94 15.12 -25.25
C LEU A 31 28.88 14.51 -26.20
N LEU A 32 29.06 13.25 -26.62
CA LEU A 32 28.09 12.52 -27.45
C LEU A 32 26.80 12.19 -26.70
N VAL A 33 26.88 11.88 -25.40
CA VAL A 33 25.71 11.63 -24.54
C VAL A 33 24.91 12.92 -24.30
N CYS A 34 25.57 14.06 -24.09
CA CYS A 34 24.87 15.35 -23.93
C CYS A 34 24.18 15.84 -25.21
N ILE A 35 24.75 15.56 -26.39
CA ILE A 35 24.14 15.94 -27.68
C ILE A 35 22.92 15.06 -27.99
N ALA A 36 22.97 13.75 -27.68
CA ALA A 36 21.83 12.86 -27.83
C ALA A 36 20.65 13.21 -26.90
N PHE A 37 20.93 13.62 -25.66
CA PHE A 37 19.90 14.03 -24.70
C PHE A 37 19.24 15.37 -25.07
N SER A 38 20.01 16.30 -25.65
CA SER A 38 19.50 17.60 -26.10
C SER A 38 18.63 17.47 -27.37
N ALA A 39 18.97 16.55 -28.28
CA ALA A 39 18.18 16.26 -29.47
C ALA A 39 16.82 15.58 -29.13
N PHE A 40 16.78 14.73 -28.10
CA PHE A 40 15.54 14.12 -27.63
C PHE A 40 14.56 15.15 -27.03
N MET A 41 15.07 16.09 -26.23
CA MET A 41 14.26 17.18 -25.64
C MET A 41 13.74 18.17 -26.70
N ALA A 42 14.51 18.44 -27.75
CA ALA A 42 14.09 19.32 -28.84
C ALA A 42 12.98 18.70 -29.71
N THR A 43 12.92 17.37 -29.82
CA THR A 43 11.89 16.68 -30.61
C THR A 43 10.56 16.60 -29.85
N ALA A 44 10.60 16.47 -28.52
CA ALA A 44 9.41 16.52 -27.67
C ALA A 44 8.74 17.91 -27.64
N ALA A 45 9.52 18.99 -27.73
CA ALA A 45 8.99 20.35 -27.70
C ALA A 45 8.27 20.79 -29.02
N VAL A 46 8.57 20.13 -30.15
CA VAL A 46 7.96 20.47 -31.46
C VAL A 46 6.61 19.76 -31.66
N ILE A 47 6.35 18.66 -30.96
CA ILE A 47 5.06 17.95 -31.04
C ILE A 47 3.97 18.61 -30.15
N PHE A 48 4.36 19.41 -29.16
CA PHE A 48 3.45 20.10 -28.24
C PHE A 48 2.92 21.47 -28.70
N ARG A 49 3.16 21.87 -29.96
CA ARG A 49 2.55 23.06 -30.59
C ARG A 49 1.63 22.68 -31.75
N SER A 50 0.55 21.98 -31.44
CA SER A 50 -0.66 22.04 -32.24
C SER A 50 -1.85 22.03 -31.28
N GLY A 51 -2.31 23.23 -30.96
CA GLY A 51 -3.30 23.47 -29.92
C GLY A 51 -4.70 23.01 -30.31
N ILE A 52 -5.42 22.54 -29.30
CA ILE A 52 -6.87 22.68 -29.20
C ILE A 52 -7.16 23.02 -27.73
N GLU A 53 -7.62 24.26 -27.48
CA GLU A 53 -8.20 24.69 -26.22
C GLU A 53 -9.56 24.01 -26.01
N LEU A 54 -9.85 23.56 -24.79
CA LEU A 54 -11.20 23.10 -24.41
C LEU A 54 -11.71 23.92 -23.23
N PRO A 55 -12.96 24.42 -23.27
CA PRO A 55 -13.48 25.36 -22.29
C PRO A 55 -14.00 24.67 -21.03
N SER A 56 -13.99 25.46 -19.96
CA SER A 56 -14.44 25.16 -18.61
C SER A 56 -15.97 25.03 -18.48
N GLY A 57 -16.39 24.00 -17.73
CA GLY A 57 -17.63 23.95 -16.93
C GLY A 57 -18.94 23.65 -17.66
N THR A 58 -19.60 22.54 -17.32
CA THR A 58 -20.98 22.48 -16.72
C THR A 58 -21.52 21.04 -16.61
N THR A 59 -22.08 20.76 -15.42
CA THR A 59 -23.23 19.88 -15.09
C THR A 59 -23.46 18.55 -15.82
N LEU A 60 -23.36 17.47 -15.04
CA LEU A 60 -23.97 16.15 -15.31
C LEU A 60 -25.51 16.25 -15.33
N ALA A 61 -26.10 16.02 -16.50
CA ALA A 61 -27.52 15.76 -16.67
C ALA A 61 -27.78 14.25 -16.81
N GLN A 62 -28.81 13.79 -16.10
CA GLN A 62 -29.42 12.47 -16.15
C GLN A 62 -29.94 12.16 -17.57
N ASN A 63 -29.84 10.91 -18.01
CA ASN A 63 -30.66 10.41 -19.11
C ASN A 63 -31.37 9.11 -18.75
N ARG A 64 -32.69 9.15 -18.94
CA ARG A 64 -33.68 8.06 -18.90
C ARG A 64 -34.18 7.80 -20.32
N HIS A 65 -34.53 6.53 -20.59
CA HIS A 65 -35.43 5.98 -21.63
C HIS A 65 -34.96 6.12 -23.11
N SER A 66 -35.25 5.21 -24.04
CA SER A 66 -36.52 4.52 -24.31
C SER A 66 -36.35 3.35 -25.30
N SER A 67 -37.36 2.47 -25.25
CA SER A 67 -37.70 1.36 -26.15
C SER A 67 -38.06 1.79 -27.58
N LEU A 68 -37.81 0.93 -28.57
CA LEU A 68 -38.46 0.98 -29.87
C LEU A 68 -39.28 -0.30 -30.13
N ALA A 69 -40.55 -0.08 -30.49
CA ALA A 69 -41.45 -1.06 -31.07
C ALA A 69 -41.43 -0.92 -32.61
N THR A 70 -41.61 -2.03 -33.33
CA THR A 70 -41.91 -2.03 -34.77
C THR A 70 -43.04 -3.00 -35.08
N SER A 71 -43.88 -2.57 -36.02
CA SER A 71 -45.20 -3.02 -36.40
C SER A 71 -45.23 -4.20 -37.38
N ALA A 72 -46.33 -4.95 -37.35
CA ALA A 72 -46.71 -6.06 -38.22
C ALA A 72 -47.10 -5.65 -39.66
N PRO A 73 -47.38 -6.64 -40.53
CA PRO A 73 -48.72 -6.73 -41.12
C PRO A 73 -49.32 -8.16 -41.14
N GLU A 74 -50.66 -8.22 -41.16
CA GLU A 74 -51.53 -9.41 -41.19
C GLU A 74 -51.73 -10.01 -42.59
N SER A 75 -51.94 -11.33 -42.69
CA SER A 75 -53.02 -11.93 -43.52
C SER A 75 -53.30 -13.41 -43.20
N ASP A 76 -54.61 -13.67 -43.05
CA ASP A 76 -55.42 -14.84 -43.37
C ASP A 76 -55.44 -16.17 -42.56
N MET A 77 -56.70 -16.54 -42.30
CA MET A 77 -57.25 -17.62 -41.47
C MET A 77 -57.15 -19.02 -42.10
N HIS A 78 -57.01 -20.06 -41.26
CA HIS A 78 -57.91 -21.23 -41.29
C HIS A 78 -57.85 -22.04 -39.98
N ASN A 79 -59.04 -22.40 -39.48
CA ASN A 79 -59.29 -23.27 -38.34
C ASN A 79 -58.96 -24.73 -38.67
N GLY A 80 -58.44 -25.46 -37.68
CA GLY A 80 -58.29 -26.91 -37.70
C GLY A 80 -57.97 -27.43 -36.30
N ASP A 81 -59.00 -27.93 -35.64
CA ASP A 81 -59.01 -28.61 -34.35
C ASP A 81 -58.23 -29.94 -34.44
N GLU A 82 -57.33 -30.22 -33.51
CA GLU A 82 -57.07 -31.57 -32.99
C GLU A 82 -56.09 -31.51 -31.81
N THR A 83 -56.65 -31.76 -30.63
CA THR A 83 -55.96 -32.15 -29.41
C THR A 83 -55.22 -33.47 -29.60
N GLU A 84 -53.90 -33.46 -29.53
CA GLU A 84 -53.12 -34.64 -29.16
C GLU A 84 -52.06 -34.31 -28.11
N ILE A 85 -52.02 -35.22 -27.14
CA ILE A 85 -51.31 -35.21 -25.87
C ILE A 85 -49.81 -35.37 -26.11
N VAL A 86 -49.00 -34.42 -25.63
CA VAL A 86 -47.64 -34.73 -25.15
C VAL A 86 -47.37 -33.93 -23.87
N ASP A 87 -48.01 -34.37 -22.80
CA ASP A 87 -47.58 -34.08 -21.44
C ASP A 87 -46.37 -35.00 -21.14
N SER A 88 -45.16 -34.60 -21.57
CA SER A 88 -43.89 -35.11 -21.04
C SER A 88 -42.68 -34.46 -21.72
N ILE A 89 -42.41 -33.19 -21.39
CA ILE A 89 -41.02 -32.72 -21.36
C ILE A 89 -40.86 -32.01 -20.02
N LEU A 90 -40.56 -32.79 -18.98
CA LEU A 90 -39.76 -32.29 -17.87
C LEU A 90 -38.50 -31.68 -18.52
N PRO A 91 -38.14 -30.42 -18.22
CA PRO A 91 -36.82 -29.94 -18.59
C PRO A 91 -35.84 -30.91 -17.92
N SER A 92 -35.14 -31.69 -18.74
CA SER A 92 -33.93 -32.37 -18.29
C SER A 92 -33.13 -31.33 -17.52
N GLU A 93 -32.78 -31.63 -16.27
CA GLU A 93 -31.93 -30.80 -15.45
C GLU A 93 -30.75 -30.34 -16.31
N LEU A 94 -30.74 -29.06 -16.73
CA LEU A 94 -29.53 -28.45 -17.21
C LEU A 94 -28.61 -28.46 -15.99
N HIS A 95 -27.74 -29.47 -15.90
CA HIS A 95 -26.59 -29.45 -15.01
C HIS A 95 -25.74 -28.25 -15.44
N HIS A 96 -26.05 -27.08 -14.88
CA HIS A 96 -25.22 -25.91 -15.05
C HIS A 96 -23.91 -26.18 -14.34
N GLN A 97 -22.87 -26.53 -15.11
CA GLN A 97 -21.52 -26.61 -14.60
C GLN A 97 -21.18 -25.27 -13.93
N PRO A 98 -20.71 -25.28 -12.67
CA PRO A 98 -20.36 -24.05 -11.98
C PRO A 98 -19.22 -23.36 -12.73
N ARG A 99 -19.40 -22.07 -13.04
CA ARG A 99 -18.38 -21.30 -13.77
C ARG A 99 -17.04 -21.25 -13.03
N TRP A 100 -17.08 -21.16 -11.70
CA TRP A 100 -15.90 -21.03 -10.87
C TRP A 100 -15.62 -22.36 -10.18
N ILE A 101 -14.51 -22.98 -10.56
CA ILE A 101 -14.10 -24.28 -10.04
C ILE A 101 -12.97 -24.07 -9.04
N PRO A 102 -13.13 -24.48 -7.76
CA PRO A 102 -12.02 -24.48 -6.81
C PRO A 102 -11.02 -25.56 -7.18
N LEU A 103 -9.74 -25.23 -7.13
CA LEU A 103 -8.65 -26.17 -7.31
C LEU A 103 -8.17 -26.69 -5.97
N SER A 104 -7.83 -27.99 -5.92
CA SER A 104 -7.25 -28.62 -4.74
C SER A 104 -6.21 -29.68 -5.10
N GLY A 105 -5.24 -29.92 -4.21
CA GLY A 105 -4.29 -31.03 -4.35
C GLY A 105 -2.96 -30.62 -4.97
N PHE A 106 -2.56 -29.36 -4.79
CA PHE A 106 -1.26 -28.86 -5.22
C PHE A 106 -0.14 -29.50 -4.39
N ASN A 107 0.87 -30.04 -5.08
CA ASN A 107 2.08 -30.60 -4.45
C ASN A 107 3.23 -29.60 -4.46
N TYR A 108 3.22 -28.61 -5.36
CA TYR A 108 4.27 -27.60 -5.49
C TYR A 108 3.76 -26.19 -5.16
N CYS A 109 2.66 -25.76 -5.77
CA CYS A 109 2.08 -24.44 -5.57
C CYS A 109 0.99 -24.43 -4.48
N THR A 110 1.33 -24.88 -3.27
CA THR A 110 0.38 -25.03 -2.16
C THR A 110 -0.29 -23.72 -1.73
N ILE A 111 0.27 -22.55 -2.10
CA ILE A 111 -0.35 -21.24 -1.88
C ILE A 111 -1.66 -21.06 -2.68
N LEU A 112 -1.90 -21.90 -3.70
CA LEU A 112 -3.09 -21.84 -4.56
C LEU A 112 -4.22 -22.74 -4.08
N GLU A 113 -4.10 -23.39 -2.92
CA GLU A 113 -5.15 -24.28 -2.45
C GLU A 113 -6.48 -23.54 -2.24
N GLY A 114 -7.54 -24.03 -2.87
CA GLY A 114 -8.86 -23.39 -2.87
C GLY A 114 -9.00 -22.19 -3.84
N ALA A 115 -7.96 -21.85 -4.61
CA ALA A 115 -8.08 -20.86 -5.67
C ALA A 115 -9.12 -21.30 -6.71
N THR A 116 -9.84 -20.34 -7.28
CA THR A 116 -10.91 -20.60 -8.25
C THR A 116 -10.49 -20.20 -9.65
N ILE A 117 -10.88 -21.02 -10.63
CA ILE A 117 -10.61 -20.80 -12.06
C ILE A 117 -11.90 -20.76 -12.88
N ASP A 118 -11.85 -20.16 -14.07
CA ASP A 118 -12.98 -20.15 -15.03
C ASP A 118 -13.07 -21.48 -15.77
N SER A 119 -14.18 -22.22 -15.61
CA SER A 119 -14.43 -23.51 -16.25
C SER A 119 -14.54 -23.44 -17.77
N TYR A 120 -14.77 -22.25 -18.33
CA TYR A 120 -14.96 -22.03 -19.77
C TYR A 120 -13.68 -21.58 -20.49
N THR A 121 -12.56 -21.42 -19.77
CA THR A 121 -11.30 -21.03 -20.38
C THR A 121 -10.63 -22.23 -21.06
N GLU A 122 -10.37 -22.11 -22.36
CA GLU A 122 -9.62 -23.12 -23.12
C GLU A 122 -8.17 -23.25 -22.63
N ILE A 123 -7.74 -24.48 -22.39
CA ILE A 123 -6.39 -24.78 -21.91
C ILE A 123 -5.57 -25.36 -23.06
N SER A 124 -4.95 -24.45 -23.82
CA SER A 124 -4.19 -24.81 -25.03
C SER A 124 -3.06 -25.79 -24.73
N ALA A 125 -2.46 -25.72 -23.54
CA ALA A 125 -1.43 -26.65 -23.09
C ALA A 125 -1.93 -28.11 -22.91
N LEU A 126 -3.23 -28.33 -22.76
CA LEU A 126 -3.87 -29.65 -22.61
C LEU A 126 -4.71 -30.03 -23.84
N GLY A 127 -4.40 -29.46 -25.01
CA GLY A 127 -5.11 -29.79 -26.26
C GLY A 127 -6.29 -28.87 -26.59
N GLY A 128 -6.56 -27.85 -25.76
CA GLY A 128 -7.55 -26.80 -26.03
C GLY A 128 -8.95 -27.04 -25.46
N GLY A 129 -9.16 -28.13 -24.71
CA GLY A 129 -10.43 -28.38 -24.01
C GLY A 129 -10.67 -27.43 -22.83
N THR A 130 -11.90 -27.46 -22.32
CA THR A 130 -12.34 -26.74 -21.12
C THR A 130 -12.83 -27.72 -20.05
N ILE A 131 -13.04 -27.26 -18.81
CA ILE A 131 -13.64 -28.08 -17.75
C ILE A 131 -15.15 -28.25 -17.99
N ALA A 132 -15.78 -27.27 -18.63
CA ALA A 132 -17.21 -27.31 -18.93
C ALA A 132 -17.58 -28.36 -20.00
N ASP A 133 -16.60 -28.90 -20.73
CA ASP A 133 -16.82 -29.93 -21.74
C ASP A 133 -17.09 -31.29 -21.09
N ASN A 134 -18.28 -31.85 -21.34
CA ASN A 134 -18.73 -33.12 -20.74
C ASN A 134 -18.32 -34.37 -21.57
N GLY A 135 -17.33 -34.27 -22.46
CA GLY A 135 -16.90 -35.35 -23.37
C GLY A 135 -15.44 -35.75 -23.20
N ASP A 136 -14.92 -36.63 -24.08
CA ASP A 136 -13.53 -37.13 -24.03
C ASP A 136 -12.46 -36.02 -24.22
N ASP A 137 -12.86 -34.84 -24.68
CA ASP A 137 -12.01 -33.65 -24.87
C ASP A 137 -11.98 -32.71 -23.64
N GLY A 138 -12.73 -33.03 -22.58
CA GLY A 138 -12.82 -32.22 -21.37
C GLY A 138 -11.58 -32.35 -20.49
N VAL A 139 -11.25 -31.27 -19.78
CA VAL A 139 -10.08 -31.22 -18.88
C VAL A 139 -10.54 -31.35 -17.43
N THR A 140 -9.87 -32.21 -16.65
CA THR A 140 -10.15 -32.38 -15.23
C THR A 140 -9.42 -31.34 -14.35
N PRO A 141 -9.97 -30.94 -13.19
CA PRO A 141 -9.26 -30.09 -12.23
C PRO A 141 -7.90 -30.64 -11.81
N GLU A 142 -7.76 -31.96 -11.70
CA GLU A 142 -6.51 -32.63 -11.34
C GLU A 142 -5.43 -32.46 -12.41
N GLU A 143 -5.79 -32.55 -13.70
CA GLU A 143 -4.88 -32.28 -14.81
C GLU A 143 -4.41 -30.83 -14.83
N ILE A 144 -5.28 -29.89 -14.48
CA ILE A 144 -4.95 -28.46 -14.38
C ILE A 144 -3.99 -28.21 -13.21
N VAL A 145 -4.26 -28.79 -12.04
CA VAL A 145 -3.38 -28.69 -10.88
C VAL A 145 -1.99 -29.24 -11.21
N ALA A 146 -1.92 -30.41 -11.85
CA ALA A 146 -0.66 -31.00 -12.29
C ALA A 146 0.08 -30.11 -13.30
N LEU A 147 -0.64 -29.55 -14.28
CA LEU A 147 -0.08 -28.61 -15.26
C LEU A 147 0.50 -27.37 -14.59
N ILE A 148 -0.22 -26.77 -13.65
CA ILE A 148 0.21 -25.57 -12.92
C ILE A 148 1.48 -25.88 -12.11
N ASP A 149 1.48 -26.96 -11.34
CA ASP A 149 2.62 -27.39 -10.53
C ASP A 149 3.88 -27.64 -11.38
N ASP A 150 3.73 -28.38 -12.48
CA ASP A 150 4.85 -28.71 -13.37
C ASP A 150 5.37 -27.48 -14.11
N SER A 151 4.48 -26.61 -14.58
CA SER A 151 4.85 -25.36 -15.26
C SER A 151 5.58 -24.41 -14.32
N ALA A 152 5.05 -24.22 -13.10
CA ALA A 152 5.66 -23.39 -12.08
C ALA A 152 7.05 -23.93 -11.68
N ARG A 153 7.18 -25.24 -11.48
CA ARG A 153 8.47 -25.88 -11.12
C ARG A 153 9.53 -25.69 -12.20
N GLN A 154 9.15 -25.85 -13.47
CA GLN A 154 10.05 -25.64 -14.60
C GLN A 154 10.46 -24.16 -14.73
N ALA A 155 9.51 -23.25 -14.55
CA ALA A 155 9.71 -21.81 -14.57
C ALA A 155 10.65 -21.33 -13.44
N GLU A 156 10.42 -21.78 -12.20
CA GLU A 156 11.30 -21.45 -11.07
C GLU A 156 12.73 -21.91 -11.35
N LYS A 157 12.90 -23.17 -11.79
CA LYS A 157 14.22 -23.73 -12.12
C LYS A 157 14.92 -22.89 -13.19
N SER A 158 14.20 -22.48 -14.23
CA SER A 158 14.74 -21.65 -15.32
C SER A 158 15.17 -20.26 -14.83
N LEU A 159 14.30 -19.56 -14.10
CA LEU A 159 14.59 -18.23 -13.56
C LEU A 159 15.74 -18.27 -12.56
N MET A 160 15.73 -19.21 -11.62
CA MET A 160 16.78 -19.33 -10.60
C MET A 160 18.13 -19.73 -11.21
N SER A 161 18.15 -20.54 -12.28
CA SER A 161 19.39 -20.85 -12.99
C SER A 161 19.99 -19.64 -13.70
N ARG A 162 19.15 -18.75 -14.23
CA ARG A 162 19.59 -17.58 -14.98
C ARG A 162 19.89 -16.38 -14.08
N TYR A 163 19.13 -16.23 -13.02
CA TYR A 163 19.18 -15.15 -12.06
C TYR A 163 19.36 -15.71 -10.65
N PRO A 164 20.54 -16.29 -10.33
CA PRO A 164 20.77 -16.94 -9.03
C PRO A 164 20.72 -15.97 -7.83
N VAL A 165 20.71 -14.66 -8.10
CA VAL A 165 20.60 -13.62 -7.08
C VAL A 165 19.17 -13.34 -6.64
N LEU A 166 18.14 -13.78 -7.38
CA LEU A 166 16.74 -13.54 -7.00
C LEU A 166 16.38 -14.29 -5.71
N PHE A 167 15.48 -13.71 -4.92
CA PHE A 167 14.94 -14.44 -3.77
C PHE A 167 14.07 -15.60 -4.26
N LYS A 168 14.43 -16.81 -3.84
CA LYS A 168 13.70 -18.02 -4.26
C LYS A 168 12.22 -17.97 -3.90
N SER A 169 11.87 -17.48 -2.71
CA SER A 169 10.48 -17.34 -2.27
C SER A 169 9.67 -16.40 -3.17
N ASP A 170 10.30 -15.32 -3.63
CA ASP A 170 9.67 -14.34 -4.50
C ASP A 170 9.43 -14.92 -5.91
N VAL A 171 10.45 -15.60 -6.46
CA VAL A 171 10.31 -16.35 -7.72
C VAL A 171 9.22 -17.43 -7.60
N HIS A 172 9.21 -18.19 -6.51
CA HIS A 172 8.23 -19.25 -6.27
C HIS A 172 6.79 -18.73 -6.31
N ARG A 173 6.50 -17.67 -5.54
CA ARG A 173 5.17 -17.06 -5.50
C ARG A 173 4.75 -16.54 -6.87
N TYR A 174 5.65 -15.86 -7.57
CA TYR A 174 5.39 -15.37 -8.92
C TYR A 174 5.03 -16.49 -9.90
N VAL A 175 5.83 -17.57 -9.96
CA VAL A 175 5.61 -18.63 -10.94
C VAL A 175 4.34 -19.41 -10.64
N CYS A 176 3.98 -19.59 -9.36
CA CYS A 176 2.71 -20.21 -9.00
C CYS A 176 1.52 -19.34 -9.42
N TYR A 177 1.52 -18.05 -9.06
CA TYR A 177 0.47 -17.13 -9.49
C TYR A 177 0.36 -17.06 -11.03
N SER A 178 1.49 -16.94 -11.71
CA SER A 178 1.53 -16.80 -13.16
C SER A 178 1.10 -18.10 -13.86
N ALA A 179 1.46 -19.28 -13.34
CA ALA A 179 1.00 -20.53 -13.91
C ALA A 179 -0.52 -20.70 -13.72
N ALA A 180 -1.07 -20.30 -12.57
CA ALA A 180 -2.51 -20.30 -12.34
C ALA A 180 -3.26 -19.30 -13.21
N GLU A 181 -2.68 -18.12 -13.46
CA GLU A 181 -3.25 -17.12 -14.36
C GLU A 181 -3.21 -17.57 -15.83
N GLY A 182 -2.14 -18.24 -16.24
CA GLY A 182 -2.04 -18.97 -17.50
C GLY A 182 -1.81 -18.14 -18.76
N SER A 183 -2.39 -16.94 -18.87
CA SER A 183 -2.40 -16.15 -20.12
C SER A 183 -1.22 -15.18 -20.28
N ASN A 184 -0.42 -15.01 -19.23
CA ASN A 184 0.82 -14.23 -19.28
C ASN A 184 1.82 -14.82 -20.27
N GLN A 185 2.65 -13.94 -20.84
CA GLN A 185 3.62 -14.27 -21.88
C GLN A 185 4.62 -15.35 -21.46
N TYR A 186 4.92 -15.45 -20.16
CA TYR A 186 5.94 -16.36 -19.67
C TYR A 186 5.45 -17.81 -19.59
N MET A 187 4.21 -18.00 -19.15
CA MET A 187 3.59 -19.32 -19.00
C MET A 187 2.88 -19.78 -20.27
N ASN A 188 2.13 -18.89 -20.92
CA ASN A 188 1.45 -19.13 -22.20
C ASN A 188 0.67 -20.47 -22.24
N LEU A 189 -0.07 -20.75 -21.17
CA LEU A 189 -0.88 -21.98 -21.01
C LEU A 189 -2.28 -21.83 -21.60
N THR A 190 -2.81 -20.60 -21.57
CA THR A 190 -4.16 -20.23 -22.01
C THR A 190 -4.13 -18.93 -22.83
N LYS A 191 -5.20 -18.64 -23.56
CA LYS A 191 -5.35 -17.36 -24.29
C LYS A 191 -5.95 -16.25 -23.43
N GLU A 192 -6.81 -16.62 -22.49
CA GLU A 192 -7.46 -15.71 -21.54
C GLU A 192 -7.12 -16.14 -20.10
N PRO A 193 -7.16 -15.22 -19.12
CA PRO A 193 -6.83 -15.53 -17.73
C PRO A 193 -7.67 -16.70 -17.20
N LEU A 194 -7.00 -17.72 -16.67
CA LEU A 194 -7.63 -18.90 -16.07
C LEU A 194 -8.03 -18.63 -14.61
N LEU A 195 -7.14 -18.00 -13.84
CA LEU A 195 -7.37 -17.64 -12.44
C LEU A 195 -8.47 -16.59 -12.30
N HIS A 196 -9.54 -16.94 -11.59
CA HIS A 196 -10.57 -16.00 -11.17
C HIS A 196 -10.16 -15.28 -9.88
N ARG A 197 -9.95 -16.03 -8.80
CA ARG A 197 -9.57 -15.51 -7.48
C ARG A 197 -8.70 -16.51 -6.73
N ILE A 198 -7.81 -15.99 -5.90
CA ILE A 198 -7.10 -16.80 -4.89
C ILE A 198 -8.03 -17.13 -3.72
N ASP A 199 -7.72 -18.20 -2.98
CA ASP A 199 -8.17 -18.31 -1.59
C ASP A 199 -7.21 -17.50 -0.69
N PRO A 200 -7.68 -16.47 0.03
CA PRO A 200 -6.77 -15.62 0.79
C PRO A 200 -6.04 -16.33 1.93
N ILE A 201 -6.66 -17.32 2.58
CA ILE A 201 -6.07 -17.98 3.74
C ILE A 201 -4.92 -18.89 3.30
N SER A 202 -5.11 -19.69 2.26
CA SER A 202 -4.05 -20.51 1.67
C SER A 202 -2.92 -19.65 1.10
N TYR A 203 -3.27 -18.55 0.42
CA TYR A 203 -2.29 -17.74 -0.31
C TYR A 203 -1.44 -16.84 0.60
N TYR A 204 -2.04 -16.31 1.68
CA TYR A 204 -1.44 -15.34 2.58
C TYR A 204 -1.26 -15.79 4.02
N GLY A 205 -1.97 -16.82 4.50
CA GLY A 205 -2.02 -17.14 5.93
C GLY A 205 -0.65 -17.37 6.58
N ASN A 206 0.31 -17.92 5.84
CA ASN A 206 1.69 -18.08 6.32
C ASN A 206 2.53 -16.81 6.18
N LEU A 207 2.24 -15.96 5.18
CA LEU A 207 3.01 -14.74 4.88
C LEU A 207 2.57 -13.58 5.76
N ILE A 208 1.27 -13.43 6.00
CA ILE A 208 0.64 -12.38 6.81
C ILE A 208 -0.32 -13.06 7.79
N PRO A 209 0.17 -13.63 8.91
CA PRO A 209 -0.67 -14.35 9.87
C PRO A 209 -1.84 -13.53 10.41
N SER A 210 -1.65 -12.22 10.55
CA SER A 210 -2.67 -11.25 10.93
C SER A 210 -3.78 -11.05 9.90
N LEU A 211 -3.77 -11.74 8.74
CA LEU A 211 -4.96 -11.82 7.89
C LEU A 211 -6.12 -12.48 8.63
N GLN A 212 -5.84 -13.51 9.44
CA GLN A 212 -6.84 -14.19 10.25
C GLN A 212 -7.08 -13.41 11.55
N GLU A 213 -8.34 -13.11 11.86
CA GLU A 213 -8.72 -12.41 13.08
C GLU A 213 -8.33 -13.21 14.32
N ALA A 214 -7.55 -12.57 15.19
CA ALA A 214 -7.14 -13.13 16.47
C ALA A 214 -7.84 -12.39 17.63
N PRO A 215 -8.15 -13.08 18.74
CA PRO A 215 -8.60 -12.41 19.95
C PRO A 215 -7.51 -11.44 20.45
N SER A 216 -7.93 -10.32 21.04
CA SER A 216 -6.99 -9.35 21.61
C SER A 216 -6.08 -10.01 22.64
N PRO A 217 -4.75 -9.78 22.58
CA PRO A 217 -3.84 -10.23 23.62
C PRO A 217 -3.97 -9.39 24.91
N LEU A 218 -4.73 -8.29 24.88
CA LEU A 218 -4.92 -7.41 26.03
C LEU A 218 -6.08 -7.90 26.92
N PRO A 219 -6.00 -7.73 28.26
CA PRO A 219 -7.10 -8.07 29.16
C PRO A 219 -8.39 -7.31 28.84
N ALA A 220 -9.53 -7.98 28.97
CA ALA A 220 -10.84 -7.37 28.81
C ALA A 220 -11.14 -6.33 29.91
N PRO A 221 -11.97 -5.28 29.64
CA PRO A 221 -12.62 -4.97 28.36
C PRO A 221 -11.65 -4.42 27.32
N ARG A 222 -12.02 -4.52 26.02
CA ARG A 222 -11.20 -3.98 24.93
C ARG A 222 -10.95 -2.49 25.15
N ARG A 223 -9.68 -2.11 25.07
CA ARG A 223 -9.27 -0.70 25.19
C ARG A 223 -9.69 0.05 23.94
N ARG A 224 -10.10 1.31 24.13
CA ARG A 224 -10.47 2.22 23.04
C ARG A 224 -9.53 3.41 23.01
N TYR A 225 -8.98 3.67 21.83
CA TYR A 225 -8.14 4.81 21.51
C TYR A 225 -8.81 5.63 20.41
N SER A 226 -8.40 6.90 20.28
CA SER A 226 -8.83 7.77 19.17
C SER A 226 -8.07 7.45 17.89
N LEU A 227 -6.76 7.21 18.04
CA LEU A 227 -5.83 6.96 16.93
C LEU A 227 -5.04 5.67 17.15
N ALA A 228 -4.60 5.09 16.04
CA ALA A 228 -3.55 4.09 16.01
C ALA A 228 -2.39 4.59 15.15
N TYR A 229 -1.17 4.28 15.56
CA TYR A 229 0.05 4.57 14.81
C TYR A 229 0.75 3.28 14.44
N LEU A 230 1.00 3.08 13.15
CA LEU A 230 1.95 2.07 12.68
C LEU A 230 3.29 2.75 12.42
N LEU A 231 4.25 2.54 13.33
CA LEU A 231 5.60 3.10 13.22
C LEU A 231 6.54 2.08 12.59
N MET A 232 7.02 2.37 11.38
CA MET A 232 7.84 1.47 10.57
C MET A 232 9.32 1.88 10.66
N ILE A 233 10.11 1.07 11.38
CA ILE A 233 11.54 1.31 11.66
C ILE A 233 12.37 0.42 10.72
N HIS A 234 13.19 1.02 9.86
CA HIS A 234 13.97 0.28 8.85
C HIS A 234 15.49 0.27 9.10
N LYS A 235 15.98 1.05 10.08
CA LYS A 235 17.42 1.15 10.41
C LYS A 235 17.61 1.38 11.89
N ALA A 236 18.67 0.82 12.47
CA ALA A 236 19.04 1.07 13.86
C ALA A 236 19.28 2.55 14.17
N THR A 237 19.81 3.31 13.21
CA THR A 237 20.08 4.74 13.37
C THR A 237 18.84 5.59 13.61
N VAL A 238 17.63 5.09 13.30
CA VAL A 238 16.39 5.84 13.51
C VAL A 238 15.71 5.51 14.84
N TRP A 239 16.27 4.62 15.66
CA TRP A 239 15.63 4.22 16.92
C TRP A 239 15.53 5.38 17.92
N GLU A 240 16.63 6.13 18.14
CA GLU A 240 16.64 7.24 19.09
C GLU A 240 15.62 8.34 18.71
N GLN A 241 15.52 8.71 17.43
CA GLN A 241 14.47 9.66 17.00
C GLN A 241 13.06 9.06 17.10
N SER A 242 12.91 7.73 16.95
CA SER A 242 11.61 7.06 17.07
C SER A 242 11.07 7.15 18.50
N LYS A 243 11.94 7.05 19.52
CA LYS A 243 11.55 7.32 20.92
C LYS A 243 11.05 8.76 21.09
N LEU A 244 11.77 9.74 20.54
CA LEU A 244 11.34 11.14 20.59
C LEU A 244 10.00 11.37 19.88
N LEU A 245 9.77 10.70 18.75
CA LEU A 245 8.52 10.75 18.01
C LEU A 245 7.36 10.16 18.82
N ILE A 246 7.56 9.00 19.46
CA ILE A 246 6.55 8.39 20.33
C ILE A 246 6.23 9.34 21.48
N HIS A 247 7.23 9.89 22.17
CA HIS A 247 7.01 10.87 23.24
C HIS A 247 6.26 12.13 22.78
N ALA A 248 6.47 12.60 21.55
CA ALA A 248 5.76 13.76 21.02
C ALA A 248 4.28 13.49 20.69
N LEU A 249 3.94 12.22 20.39
CA LEU A 249 2.59 11.80 20.00
C LEU A 249 1.80 11.17 21.16
N ASP A 250 2.48 10.61 22.13
CA ASP A 250 1.88 9.84 23.21
C ASP A 250 1.30 10.75 24.30
N ASP A 251 0.03 11.10 24.13
CA ASP A 251 -0.80 11.79 25.12
C ASP A 251 -1.83 10.85 25.76
N GLY A 252 -1.62 9.53 25.64
CA GLY A 252 -2.53 8.48 26.12
C GLY A 252 -3.77 8.24 25.26
N SER A 253 -4.03 9.06 24.23
CA SER A 253 -5.21 8.91 23.36
C SER A 253 -5.01 7.97 22.17
N ALA A 254 -3.78 7.46 21.97
CA ALA A 254 -3.42 6.64 20.82
C ALA A 254 -2.76 5.33 21.23
N VAL A 255 -2.88 4.31 20.36
CA VAL A 255 -2.10 3.06 20.44
C VAL A 255 -1.01 3.04 19.38
N PHE A 256 0.15 2.51 19.72
CA PHE A 256 1.30 2.42 18.82
C PHE A 256 1.65 0.96 18.57
N LEU A 257 1.85 0.61 17.31
CA LEU A 257 2.46 -0.65 16.90
C LEU A 257 3.76 -0.33 16.17
N ILE A 258 4.87 -0.86 16.68
CA ILE A 258 6.20 -0.66 16.15
C ILE A 258 6.57 -1.89 15.33
N HIS A 259 6.65 -1.72 14.02
CA HIS A 259 7.29 -2.68 13.13
C HIS A 259 8.78 -2.36 13.03
N VAL A 260 9.61 -3.40 13.11
CA VAL A 260 11.06 -3.29 12.97
C VAL A 260 11.53 -4.20 11.85
N ASP A 261 12.21 -3.62 10.86
CA ASP A 261 12.84 -4.38 9.79
C ASP A 261 13.86 -5.37 10.39
N PRO A 262 13.80 -6.67 10.06
CA PRO A 262 14.76 -7.67 10.54
C PRO A 262 16.23 -7.36 10.20
N GLN A 263 16.49 -6.50 9.21
CA GLN A 263 17.84 -6.03 8.88
C GLN A 263 18.38 -4.97 9.87
N ALA A 264 17.53 -4.43 10.74
CA ALA A 264 17.91 -3.52 11.82
C ALA A 264 18.28 -4.31 13.08
N GLU A 265 19.42 -5.00 13.03
CA GLU A 265 19.90 -5.89 14.09
C GLU A 265 19.91 -5.22 15.48
N GLY A 266 19.38 -5.93 16.49
CA GLY A 266 19.32 -5.49 17.89
C GLY A 266 18.22 -4.47 18.22
N VAL A 267 17.49 -3.96 17.22
CA VAL A 267 16.48 -2.93 17.45
C VAL A 267 15.20 -3.50 18.05
N ILE A 268 14.78 -4.70 17.67
CA ILE A 268 13.58 -5.34 18.25
C ILE A 268 13.77 -5.52 19.77
N GLU A 269 14.92 -6.01 20.19
CA GLU A 269 15.28 -6.20 21.60
C GLU A 269 15.36 -4.86 22.33
N ALA A 270 15.94 -3.84 21.70
CA ALA A 270 16.01 -2.49 22.26
C ALA A 270 14.63 -1.84 22.43
N VAL A 271 13.71 -2.07 21.48
CA VAL A 271 12.33 -1.62 21.57
C VAL A 271 11.61 -2.33 22.71
N GLY A 272 11.73 -3.66 22.81
CA GLY A 272 11.13 -4.44 23.89
C GLY A 272 11.60 -3.99 25.27
N ALA A 273 12.92 -3.90 25.47
CA ALA A 273 13.49 -3.44 26.73
C ALA A 273 13.07 -2.00 27.10
N TRP A 274 12.91 -1.12 26.11
CA TRP A 274 12.43 0.24 26.33
C TRP A 274 10.94 0.29 26.70
N ILE A 275 10.10 -0.56 26.09
CA ILE A 275 8.69 -0.69 26.47
C ILE A 275 8.58 -1.21 27.90
N ASP A 276 9.36 -2.24 28.26
CA ASP A 276 9.36 -2.80 29.61
C ASP A 276 9.78 -1.76 30.68
N ASP A 277 10.81 -0.96 30.39
CA ASP A 277 11.26 0.14 31.28
C ASP A 277 10.21 1.25 31.40
N ARG A 278 9.57 1.61 30.28
CA ARG A 278 8.55 2.67 30.22
C ARG A 278 7.27 2.28 30.96
N ASP A 279 6.79 1.07 30.76
CA ASP A 279 5.45 0.64 31.19
C ASP A 279 5.49 -0.11 32.55
N GLY A 280 6.65 -0.64 32.94
CA GLY A 280 6.85 -1.39 34.17
C GLY A 280 5.95 -2.63 34.23
N GLU A 281 5.20 -2.77 35.32
CA GLU A 281 4.23 -3.87 35.49
C GLU A 281 2.86 -3.58 34.84
N THR A 282 2.67 -2.37 34.30
CA THR A 282 1.39 -1.97 33.69
C THR A 282 1.40 -2.27 32.20
N VAL A 283 0.25 -2.67 31.66
CA VAL A 283 0.11 -2.78 30.21
C VAL A 283 -0.10 -1.36 29.66
N GLY A 284 0.89 -0.81 28.96
CA GLY A 284 0.78 0.50 28.31
C GLY A 284 0.05 0.46 26.97
N ASN A 285 0.41 1.37 26.07
CA ASN A 285 -0.20 1.61 24.76
C ASN A 285 0.80 1.50 23.59
N VAL A 286 2.00 0.98 23.81
CA VAL A 286 3.03 0.80 22.78
C VAL A 286 3.40 -0.68 22.70
N PHE A 287 3.35 -1.24 21.49
CA PHE A 287 3.54 -2.67 21.24
C PHE A 287 4.51 -2.90 20.08
N VAL A 288 5.18 -4.05 20.08
CA VAL A 288 6.00 -4.50 18.95
C VAL A 288 5.14 -5.38 18.03
N ALA A 289 5.26 -5.20 16.72
CA ALA A 289 4.59 -6.04 15.73
C ALA A 289 5.04 -7.50 15.86
N GLN A 290 4.07 -8.42 15.76
CA GLN A 290 4.32 -9.86 15.87
C GLN A 290 5.02 -10.39 14.61
N THR A 291 4.67 -9.86 13.45
CA THR A 291 5.27 -10.24 12.17
C THR A 291 6.14 -9.11 11.62
N ASN A 292 7.42 -9.41 11.37
CA ASN A 292 8.38 -8.44 10.86
C ASN A 292 8.80 -8.76 9.43
N PHE A 293 8.55 -7.82 8.52
CA PHE A 293 8.96 -7.87 7.12
C PHE A 293 10.22 -7.05 6.87
N GLU A 294 11.05 -7.52 5.93
CA GLU A 294 12.11 -6.70 5.37
C GLU A 294 11.50 -5.60 4.48
N GLY A 295 11.72 -4.34 4.83
CA GLY A 295 11.18 -3.15 4.16
C GLY A 295 11.94 -2.78 2.89
N MET A 296 12.01 -3.70 1.94
CA MET A 296 12.73 -3.52 0.68
C MET A 296 12.06 -2.46 -0.21
N TRP A 297 12.85 -1.52 -0.71
CA TRP A 297 12.33 -0.40 -1.49
C TRP A 297 11.66 -0.86 -2.79
N GLY A 298 10.44 -0.38 -3.01
CA GLY A 298 9.62 -0.68 -4.19
C GLY A 298 9.01 -2.08 -4.21
N HIS A 299 9.27 -2.92 -3.20
CA HIS A 299 8.79 -4.30 -3.11
C HIS A 299 7.46 -4.39 -2.38
N ALA A 300 6.69 -5.46 -2.63
CA ALA A 300 5.40 -5.69 -1.97
C ALA A 300 5.47 -5.91 -0.46
N SER A 301 6.67 -6.21 0.08
CA SER A 301 6.87 -6.30 1.53
C SER A 301 6.53 -5.00 2.26
N LEU A 302 6.58 -3.84 1.60
CA LEU A 302 6.09 -2.59 2.19
C LEU A 302 4.57 -2.61 2.43
N VAL A 303 3.81 -3.16 1.47
CA VAL A 303 2.35 -3.31 1.60
C VAL A 303 2.01 -4.42 2.59
N TRP A 304 2.71 -5.55 2.56
CA TRP A 304 2.51 -6.65 3.53
C TRP A 304 2.74 -6.18 4.96
N MET A 305 3.82 -5.43 5.20
CA MET A 305 4.12 -4.80 6.48
C MET A 305 3.00 -3.87 6.94
N GLN A 306 2.53 -2.99 6.04
CA GLN A 306 1.45 -2.05 6.35
C GLN A 306 0.17 -2.80 6.72
N LEU A 307 -0.28 -3.74 5.88
CA LEU A 307 -1.48 -4.53 6.13
C LEU A 307 -1.36 -5.37 7.40
N SER A 308 -0.23 -6.04 7.61
CA SER A 308 0.01 -6.83 8.82
C SER A 308 -0.13 -5.98 10.07
N GLY A 309 0.54 -4.83 10.09
CA GLY A 309 0.49 -3.93 11.24
C GLY A 309 -0.90 -3.33 11.46
N PHE A 310 -1.63 -2.99 10.38
CA PHE A 310 -2.99 -2.48 10.50
C PHE A 310 -3.97 -3.52 11.04
N TRP A 311 -3.84 -4.78 10.64
CA TRP A 311 -4.69 -5.87 11.13
C TRP A 311 -4.33 -6.27 12.57
N GLU A 312 -3.04 -6.31 12.92
CA GLU A 312 -2.63 -6.49 14.32
C GLU A 312 -3.17 -5.37 15.22
N LEU A 313 -3.17 -4.11 14.74
CA LEU A 313 -3.79 -2.99 15.45
C LEU A 313 -5.31 -3.18 15.64
N LEU A 314 -6.02 -3.74 14.66
CA LEU A 314 -7.45 -4.07 14.82
C LEU A 314 -7.66 -5.12 15.92
N ASP A 315 -6.79 -6.11 16.00
CA ASP A 315 -6.89 -7.19 16.99
C ASP A 315 -6.52 -6.68 18.39
N LEU A 316 -5.53 -5.80 18.50
CA LEU A 316 -5.06 -5.22 19.75
C LEU A 316 -6.13 -4.39 20.48
N ALA A 317 -6.71 -3.40 19.80
CA ALA A 317 -7.59 -2.40 20.43
C ALA A 317 -8.59 -1.79 19.45
N ASP A 318 -9.58 -1.07 19.97
CA ASP A 318 -10.50 -0.29 19.15
C ASP A 318 -9.95 1.11 18.90
N TRP A 319 -10.05 1.59 17.66
CA TRP A 319 -9.61 2.92 17.23
C TRP A 319 -10.37 3.38 15.97
N ASP A 320 -10.37 4.68 15.72
CA ASP A 320 -11.14 5.26 14.61
C ASP A 320 -10.28 5.47 13.35
N TYR A 321 -9.04 5.94 13.52
CA TYR A 321 -8.10 6.14 12.42
C TYR A 321 -6.72 5.53 12.71
N VAL A 322 -6.08 4.95 11.70
CA VAL A 322 -4.67 4.55 11.72
C VAL A 322 -3.83 5.48 10.86
N ILE A 323 -2.63 5.82 11.33
CA ILE A 323 -1.67 6.68 10.64
C ILE A 323 -0.36 5.92 10.52
N ASN A 324 0.14 5.73 9.30
CA ASN A 324 1.46 5.13 9.09
C ASN A 324 2.57 6.18 9.15
N LEU A 325 3.64 5.84 9.86
CA LEU A 325 4.77 6.71 10.14
C LEU A 325 6.07 5.96 9.86
N SER A 326 7.08 6.69 9.41
CA SER A 326 8.47 6.24 9.47
C SER A 326 9.18 6.98 10.60
N GLY A 327 10.33 6.48 11.04
CA GLY A 327 11.16 7.20 12.02
C GLY A 327 11.55 8.65 11.63
N TYR A 328 11.44 9.05 10.36
CA TYR A 328 11.74 10.42 9.89
C TYR A 328 10.50 11.32 9.71
N ASP A 329 9.31 10.86 10.13
CA ASP A 329 8.13 11.71 10.23
C ASP A 329 8.16 12.48 11.56
N TRP A 330 7.67 13.72 11.56
CA TRP A 330 7.55 14.52 12.78
C TRP A 330 6.18 15.22 12.83
N PRO A 331 5.48 15.21 13.98
CA PRO A 331 4.16 15.81 14.10
C PRO A 331 4.23 17.34 14.13
N LEU A 332 3.18 17.96 13.62
CA LEU A 332 2.88 19.39 13.83
C LEU A 332 1.72 19.60 14.81
N ARG A 333 1.09 18.53 15.29
CA ARG A 333 -0.01 18.55 16.28
C ARG A 333 0.10 17.36 17.23
N THR A 334 -0.46 17.48 18.43
CA THR A 334 -0.61 16.35 19.36
C THR A 334 -1.62 15.33 18.81
N SER A 335 -1.63 14.10 19.33
CA SER A 335 -2.58 13.07 18.89
C SER A 335 -4.04 13.51 19.07
N LYS A 336 -4.38 14.15 20.19
CA LYS A 336 -5.71 14.73 20.39
C LYS A 336 -6.10 15.77 19.32
N GLU A 337 -5.20 16.69 18.98
CA GLU A 337 -5.48 17.71 17.96
C GLU A 337 -5.50 17.13 16.53
N ILE A 338 -4.69 16.09 16.25
CA ILE A 338 -4.78 15.30 15.02
C ILE A 338 -6.16 14.66 14.90
N TYR A 339 -6.61 13.98 15.95
CA TYR A 339 -7.93 13.33 15.95
C TYR A 339 -9.07 14.35 15.79
N LYS A 340 -8.99 15.48 16.49
CA LYS A 340 -9.93 16.60 16.34
C LYS A 340 -9.97 17.12 14.91
N ALA A 341 -8.83 17.22 14.22
CA ALA A 341 -8.79 17.63 12.81
C ALA A 341 -9.47 16.59 11.91
N LEU A 342 -9.23 15.29 12.13
CA LEU A 342 -9.81 14.20 11.35
C LEU A 342 -11.32 13.99 11.59
N THR A 343 -11.84 14.43 12.74
CA THR A 343 -13.26 14.29 13.12
C THR A 343 -14.11 15.52 12.82
N ARG A 344 -13.54 16.56 12.20
CA ARG A 344 -14.32 17.70 11.68
C ARG A 344 -15.35 17.21 10.64
N PRO A 345 -16.49 17.90 10.46
CA PRO A 345 -17.55 17.47 9.53
C PRO A 345 -17.09 17.20 8.08
N THR A 346 -16.03 17.89 7.63
CA THR A 346 -15.46 17.70 6.28
C THR A 346 -14.54 16.49 6.15
N HIS A 347 -14.07 15.92 7.27
CA HIS A 347 -13.03 14.90 7.34
C HIS A 347 -13.52 13.58 7.95
N VAL A 348 -14.54 13.63 8.81
CA VAL A 348 -15.04 12.47 9.56
C VAL A 348 -15.46 11.32 8.62
N GLY A 349 -14.99 10.12 8.94
CA GLY A 349 -15.23 8.90 8.17
C GLY A 349 -14.58 8.87 6.77
N ARG A 350 -13.60 9.73 6.48
CA ARG A 350 -12.89 9.76 5.19
C ARG A 350 -11.45 9.26 5.26
N GLU A 351 -11.05 8.56 4.22
CA GLU A 351 -9.68 8.13 3.95
C GLU A 351 -8.86 9.35 3.48
N HIS A 352 -7.81 9.69 4.22
CA HIS A 352 -6.89 10.77 3.86
C HIS A 352 -5.70 10.16 3.13
N ILE A 353 -5.78 10.21 1.81
CA ILE A 353 -4.83 9.62 0.90
C ILE A 353 -4.75 10.49 -0.33
N GLU A 354 -3.55 10.90 -0.71
CA GLU A 354 -3.35 11.72 -1.90
C GLU A 354 -2.96 10.83 -3.08
N PHE A 355 -3.81 10.82 -4.11
CA PHE A 355 -3.61 10.08 -5.34
C PHE A 355 -3.98 10.88 -6.59
N TRP A 356 -3.36 10.50 -7.71
CA TRP A 356 -3.55 11.10 -9.02
C TRP A 356 -3.49 10.05 -10.13
N SER A 357 -3.98 10.44 -11.31
CA SER A 357 -3.87 9.62 -12.51
C SER A 357 -2.54 9.91 -13.22
N GLU A 358 -1.78 8.86 -13.50
CA GLU A 358 -0.57 8.94 -14.32
C GLU A 358 -0.45 7.68 -15.20
N PRO A 359 -1.27 7.56 -16.26
CA PRO A 359 -1.50 6.31 -16.97
C PRO A 359 -0.23 5.63 -17.51
N SER A 360 0.73 6.41 -18.00
CA SER A 360 1.97 5.85 -18.53
C SER A 360 2.88 5.27 -17.44
N ASP A 361 3.01 5.95 -16.29
CA ASP A 361 3.86 5.47 -15.20
C ASP A 361 3.21 4.27 -14.50
N ILE A 362 1.90 4.33 -14.26
CA ILE A 362 1.17 3.22 -13.64
C ILE A 362 1.21 1.97 -14.53
N ALA A 363 1.03 2.11 -15.85
CA ALA A 363 1.18 0.98 -16.77
C ALA A 363 2.56 0.35 -16.68
N ASN A 364 3.63 1.16 -16.61
CA ASN A 364 4.99 0.66 -16.45
C ASN A 364 5.22 -0.08 -15.11
N ARG A 365 4.58 0.39 -14.02
CA ARG A 365 4.69 -0.21 -12.67
C ARG A 365 3.91 -1.52 -12.54
N ILE A 366 2.68 -1.56 -13.06
CA ILE A 366 1.77 -2.68 -12.80
C ILE A 366 1.92 -3.83 -13.79
N THR A 367 2.37 -3.57 -15.03
CA THR A 367 2.41 -4.61 -16.08
C THR A 367 3.73 -5.38 -16.13
N ARG A 368 4.79 -4.85 -15.52
CA ARG A 368 6.12 -5.47 -15.50
C ARG A 368 6.37 -6.16 -14.16
N PRO A 369 6.54 -7.49 -14.14
CA PRO A 369 6.88 -8.20 -12.92
C PRO A 369 8.28 -7.82 -12.42
N HIS A 370 8.41 -7.47 -11.14
CA HIS A 370 9.66 -7.14 -10.47
C HIS A 370 9.92 -8.11 -9.32
N PHE A 371 11.20 -8.48 -9.15
CA PHE A 371 11.64 -9.45 -8.17
C PHE A 371 12.75 -8.87 -7.30
N GLY A 372 12.70 -9.19 -6.01
CA GLY A 372 13.77 -8.90 -5.07
C GLY A 372 15.04 -9.68 -5.39
N ARG A 373 16.19 -9.02 -5.20
CA ARG A 373 17.52 -9.59 -5.44
C ARG A 373 18.44 -9.42 -4.24
N SER A 374 19.23 -10.45 -3.96
CA SER A 374 20.11 -10.56 -2.78
C SER A 374 21.37 -9.70 -2.86
N ASP A 375 21.86 -9.40 -4.07
CA ASP A 375 23.05 -8.57 -4.28
C ASP A 375 22.81 -7.06 -4.10
N ARG A 376 21.55 -6.64 -3.99
CA ARG A 376 21.08 -5.27 -3.66
C ARG A 376 22.09 -4.15 -4.00
N PRO A 377 22.34 -3.86 -5.29
CA PRO A 377 23.39 -2.91 -5.70
C PRO A 377 23.22 -1.50 -5.10
N SER A 378 21.98 -1.12 -4.77
CA SER A 378 21.61 0.04 -3.97
C SER A 378 20.18 -0.14 -3.48
N VAL A 379 19.70 0.77 -2.62
CA VAL A 379 18.29 0.78 -2.18
C VAL A 379 17.34 0.85 -3.38
N GLU A 380 17.61 1.74 -4.33
CA GLU A 380 16.79 2.01 -5.50
C GLU A 380 16.87 0.90 -6.57
N TRP A 381 17.86 0.01 -6.46
CA TRP A 381 18.08 -1.13 -7.37
C TRP A 381 17.90 -2.47 -6.67
N SER A 382 17.06 -2.52 -5.63
CA SER A 382 16.74 -3.75 -4.88
C SER A 382 15.82 -4.70 -5.65
N LEU A 383 15.24 -4.24 -6.75
CA LEU A 383 14.34 -5.01 -7.61
C LEU A 383 14.87 -5.10 -9.04
N VAL A 384 14.50 -6.18 -9.74
CA VAL A 384 14.79 -6.37 -11.16
C VAL A 384 13.60 -6.98 -11.87
N HIS A 385 13.39 -6.56 -13.11
CA HIS A 385 12.48 -7.19 -14.06
C HIS A 385 13.28 -8.10 -15.01
N PRO A 386 13.23 -9.44 -14.87
CA PRO A 386 13.77 -10.38 -15.85
C PRO A 386 13.09 -10.17 -17.21
N ARG A 387 13.84 -10.18 -18.30
CA ARG A 387 13.26 -9.85 -19.62
C ARG A 387 12.33 -10.96 -20.14
N GLU A 388 12.58 -12.19 -19.69
CA GLU A 388 11.93 -13.41 -20.14
C GLU A 388 10.51 -13.53 -19.59
N VAL A 389 10.24 -12.94 -18.43
CA VAL A 389 8.92 -13.01 -17.82
C VAL A 389 7.89 -12.13 -18.53
N GLY A 390 8.35 -11.23 -19.42
CA GLY A 390 7.47 -10.44 -20.27
C GLY A 390 6.52 -9.52 -19.50
N LEU A 391 5.43 -9.13 -20.15
CA LEU A 391 4.39 -8.33 -19.52
C LEU A 391 3.25 -9.21 -19.03
N ARG A 392 2.52 -8.69 -18.04
CA ARG A 392 1.23 -9.24 -17.58
C ARG A 392 0.21 -8.13 -17.40
N TYR A 393 -1.05 -8.52 -17.30
CA TYR A 393 -2.18 -7.61 -17.15
C TYR A 393 -2.88 -7.83 -15.82
N PRO A 394 -3.42 -6.76 -15.20
CA PRO A 394 -4.10 -6.87 -13.92
C PRO A 394 -5.38 -7.72 -14.03
N PRO A 395 -5.80 -8.40 -12.94
CA PRO A 395 -6.98 -9.27 -12.93
C PRO A 395 -8.27 -8.47 -13.21
N PHE A 396 -8.29 -7.18 -12.86
CA PHE A 396 -9.46 -6.32 -13.03
C PHE A 396 -9.25 -5.30 -14.14
N ARG A 397 -9.51 -5.69 -15.40
CA ARG A 397 -9.29 -4.85 -16.58
C ARG A 397 -10.06 -3.51 -16.55
N SER A 398 -11.19 -3.46 -15.84
CA SER A 398 -12.04 -2.26 -15.73
C SER A 398 -11.68 -1.34 -14.56
N TRP A 399 -10.71 -1.72 -13.71
CA TRP A 399 -10.36 -0.93 -12.54
C TRP A 399 -9.57 0.32 -12.91
N ALA A 400 -9.85 1.42 -12.21
CA ALA A 400 -9.02 2.61 -12.23
C ALA A 400 -7.76 2.37 -11.39
N TYR A 401 -6.60 2.37 -12.05
CA TYR A 401 -5.30 2.33 -11.40
C TYR A 401 -4.74 3.75 -11.26
N CYS A 402 -4.21 4.05 -10.08
CA CYS A 402 -3.74 5.37 -9.71
C CYS A 402 -2.37 5.27 -9.03
N LYS A 403 -1.69 6.42 -8.97
CA LYS A 403 -0.54 6.60 -8.09
C LYS A 403 -0.98 7.34 -6.85
N GLN A 404 -0.38 6.98 -5.72
CA GLN A 404 -0.58 7.64 -4.45
C GLN A 404 0.74 7.93 -3.77
N HIS A 405 0.72 8.79 -2.77
CA HIS A 405 1.78 8.80 -1.77
C HIS A 405 1.63 7.63 -0.79
N GLN A 406 2.75 7.08 -0.34
CA GLN A 406 2.81 6.00 0.68
C GLN A 406 2.18 6.39 2.04
N TRP A 407 2.05 7.69 2.32
CA TRP A 407 1.65 8.24 3.62
C TRP A 407 0.15 8.52 3.67
N MET A 408 -0.53 7.92 4.63
CA MET A 408 -1.99 7.85 4.67
C MET A 408 -2.52 8.00 6.12
N MET A 409 -3.78 8.40 6.22
CA MET A 409 -4.57 8.27 7.46
C MET A 409 -5.88 7.61 7.11
N LEU A 410 -6.09 6.39 7.60
CA LEU A 410 -7.14 5.49 7.13
C LEU A 410 -8.10 5.14 8.25
N THR A 411 -9.39 5.01 7.96
CA THR A 411 -10.39 4.61 8.94
C THR A 411 -10.26 3.14 9.29
N SER A 412 -10.61 2.76 10.52
CA SER A 412 -10.69 1.34 10.91
C SER A 412 -11.65 0.54 10.04
N SER A 413 -12.70 1.18 9.52
CA SER A 413 -13.65 0.56 8.59
C SER A 413 -13.01 0.16 7.26
N PHE A 414 -12.12 0.99 6.71
CA PHE A 414 -11.39 0.66 5.49
C PHE A 414 -10.35 -0.43 5.73
N ILE A 415 -9.65 -0.40 6.87
CA ILE A 415 -8.70 -1.46 7.23
C ILE A 415 -9.40 -2.83 7.39
N ARG A 416 -10.59 -2.88 8.01
CA ARG A 416 -11.40 -4.11 8.08
C ARG A 416 -11.81 -4.61 6.69
N HIS A 417 -12.16 -3.69 5.79
CA HIS A 417 -12.47 -4.05 4.40
C HIS A 417 -11.26 -4.67 3.69
N LEU A 418 -10.07 -4.09 3.82
CA LEU A 418 -8.83 -4.65 3.24
C LEU A 418 -8.50 -6.07 3.74
N ARG A 419 -8.95 -6.43 4.95
CA ARG A 419 -8.74 -7.78 5.54
C ARG A 419 -9.66 -8.84 4.97
N THR A 420 -10.83 -8.45 4.45
CA THR A 420 -11.94 -9.39 4.16
C THR A 420 -12.43 -9.36 2.72
N ASP A 421 -12.13 -8.30 1.98
CA ASP A 421 -12.57 -8.15 0.60
C ASP A 421 -11.75 -9.00 -0.36
N ALA A 422 -12.44 -9.91 -1.07
CA ALA A 422 -11.81 -10.84 -1.99
C ALA A 422 -11.14 -10.15 -3.18
N ASP A 423 -11.67 -9.02 -3.65
CA ASP A 423 -11.08 -8.30 -4.78
C ASP A 423 -9.84 -7.52 -4.35
N ALA A 424 -9.86 -6.90 -3.16
CA ALA A 424 -8.67 -6.27 -2.58
C ALA A 424 -7.53 -7.29 -2.38
N LEU A 425 -7.82 -8.48 -1.85
CA LEU A 425 -6.83 -9.54 -1.62
C LEU A 425 -6.35 -10.18 -2.93
N THR A 426 -7.23 -10.32 -3.94
CA THR A 426 -6.84 -10.76 -5.29
C THR A 426 -5.98 -9.73 -5.99
N LEU A 427 -6.27 -8.43 -5.82
CA LEU A 427 -5.41 -7.36 -6.31
C LEU A 427 -4.05 -7.40 -5.61
N LEU A 428 -4.00 -7.63 -4.30
CA LEU A 428 -2.74 -7.76 -3.57
C LEU A 428 -1.88 -8.90 -4.14
N ALA A 429 -2.48 -10.05 -4.46
CA ALA A 429 -1.80 -11.21 -5.04
C ALA A 429 -1.21 -10.90 -6.41
N TYR A 430 -1.95 -10.15 -7.23
CA TYR A 430 -1.37 -9.57 -8.42
C TYR A 430 -0.20 -8.66 -8.02
N MET A 431 -0.41 -7.64 -7.19
CA MET A 431 0.55 -6.56 -6.93
C MET A 431 1.84 -6.97 -6.23
N GLU A 432 1.97 -8.21 -5.75
CA GLU A 432 3.21 -8.76 -5.16
C GLU A 432 4.45 -8.55 -6.03
N HIS A 433 4.29 -8.71 -7.34
CA HIS A 433 5.38 -8.58 -8.30
C HIS A 433 5.27 -7.28 -9.10
N THR A 434 4.55 -6.27 -8.63
CA THR A 434 4.54 -4.94 -9.29
C THR A 434 5.59 -4.02 -8.70
N TRP A 435 5.94 -2.95 -9.42
CA TRP A 435 6.91 -1.99 -8.93
C TRP A 435 6.25 -0.88 -8.09
N ILE A 436 6.73 -0.70 -6.86
CA ILE A 436 6.25 0.30 -5.89
C ILE A 436 4.73 0.16 -5.65
N PRO A 437 4.26 -1.03 -5.21
CA PRO A 437 2.84 -1.28 -4.97
C PRO A 437 2.29 -0.46 -3.79
N ASP A 438 3.13 -0.03 -2.86
CA ASP A 438 2.76 0.85 -1.74
C ASP A 438 2.31 2.26 -2.21
N GLU A 439 2.68 2.63 -3.43
CA GLU A 439 2.23 3.85 -4.12
C GLU A 439 1.12 3.60 -5.15
N SER A 440 0.39 2.48 -5.08
CA SER A 440 -0.74 2.23 -6.00
C SER A 440 -1.84 1.30 -5.46
N TYR A 441 -1.54 0.40 -4.54
CA TYR A 441 -2.48 -0.60 -4.02
C TYR A 441 -3.71 0.03 -3.34
N PHE A 442 -3.50 0.87 -2.33
CA PHE A 442 -4.60 1.38 -1.51
C PHE A 442 -5.57 2.26 -2.33
N CYS A 443 -5.06 3.12 -3.21
CA CYS A 443 -5.87 3.99 -4.04
C CYS A 443 -6.60 3.18 -5.12
N ALA A 444 -6.01 2.12 -5.66
CA ALA A 444 -6.71 1.23 -6.59
C ALA A 444 -7.90 0.55 -5.89
N VAL A 445 -7.75 0.05 -4.65
CA VAL A 445 -8.88 -0.50 -3.90
C VAL A 445 -9.95 0.59 -3.63
N ILE A 446 -9.53 1.77 -3.17
CA ILE A 446 -10.44 2.88 -2.85
C ILE A 446 -11.22 3.35 -4.07
N ALA A 447 -10.53 3.60 -5.19
CA ALA A 447 -11.12 4.17 -6.40
C ALA A 447 -12.17 3.23 -7.02
N ASN A 448 -12.03 1.92 -6.81
CA ASN A 448 -12.91 0.90 -7.38
C ASN A 448 -13.95 0.36 -6.38
N ASN A 449 -13.93 0.83 -5.13
CA ASN A 449 -14.94 0.47 -4.13
C ASN A 449 -16.09 1.52 -4.11
N PRO A 450 -17.38 1.11 -4.23
CA PRO A 450 -18.51 2.03 -4.33
C PRO A 450 -18.80 2.85 -3.05
N VAL A 451 -18.28 2.42 -1.90
CA VAL A 451 -18.39 3.12 -0.61
C VAL A 451 -17.18 4.02 -0.39
N PHE A 452 -15.97 3.45 -0.46
CA PHE A 452 -14.74 4.19 -0.13
C PHE A 452 -14.39 5.26 -1.17
N SER A 453 -14.69 5.05 -2.46
CA SER A 453 -14.49 6.07 -3.50
C SER A 453 -15.20 7.40 -3.21
N LYS A 454 -16.29 7.38 -2.44
CA LYS A 454 -17.05 8.57 -2.02
C LYS A 454 -16.61 9.13 -0.67
N ARG A 455 -15.74 8.41 0.04
CA ARG A 455 -15.23 8.74 1.38
C ARG A 455 -13.73 9.02 1.34
N VAL A 456 -13.27 9.72 0.32
CA VAL A 456 -11.88 10.15 0.20
C VAL A 456 -11.77 11.63 0.50
N TYR A 457 -10.70 12.00 1.20
CA TYR A 457 -10.15 13.34 1.19
C TYR A 457 -8.79 13.28 0.49
N ASN A 458 -8.69 13.81 -0.73
CA ASN A 458 -7.53 13.64 -1.61
C ASN A 458 -6.35 14.54 -1.21
N ASP A 459 -5.84 14.33 0.00
CA ASP A 459 -4.75 15.05 0.66
C ASP A 459 -4.28 14.19 1.84
N LYS A 460 -2.99 13.86 1.83
CA LYS A 460 -2.31 13.04 2.84
C LYS A 460 -2.05 13.76 4.17
N LYS A 461 -2.38 15.05 4.28
CA LYS A 461 -2.13 15.92 5.45
C LYS A 461 -0.69 15.88 5.95
N ARG A 462 0.25 15.72 5.01
CA ARG A 462 1.68 15.57 5.30
C ARG A 462 2.51 16.42 4.35
N TYR A 463 3.38 17.25 4.90
CA TYR A 463 4.32 18.01 4.07
C TYR A 463 5.50 17.12 3.66
N LEU A 464 5.79 17.13 2.36
CA LEU A 464 6.93 16.44 1.75
C LEU A 464 7.60 17.40 0.76
N ARG A 465 8.90 17.59 0.87
CA ARG A 465 9.69 18.36 -0.10
C ARG A 465 10.48 17.42 -0.99
N PHE A 466 10.30 17.50 -2.31
CA PHE A 466 10.97 16.62 -3.26
C PHE A 466 12.04 17.35 -4.07
N TRP A 467 13.22 16.73 -4.19
CA TRP A 467 14.27 17.04 -5.17
C TRP A 467 14.75 15.73 -5.81
N GLY A 468 13.83 15.01 -6.46
CA GLY A 468 14.08 13.70 -7.05
C GLY A 468 13.09 12.63 -6.58
N GLN A 469 13.49 11.37 -6.58
CA GLN A 469 12.64 10.22 -6.23
C GLN A 469 12.35 10.11 -4.72
N HIS A 470 13.16 10.76 -3.87
CA HIS A 470 12.98 10.76 -2.43
C HIS A 470 12.77 12.18 -1.90
N PRO A 471 11.94 12.35 -0.84
CA PRO A 471 11.84 13.64 -0.20
C PRO A 471 13.14 13.99 0.53
N THR A 472 13.52 15.26 0.47
CA THR A 472 14.73 15.80 1.09
C THR A 472 14.57 15.87 2.61
N LYS A 473 15.70 15.87 3.33
CA LYS A 473 15.71 16.24 4.74
C LYS A 473 15.29 17.70 4.89
N LEU A 474 14.50 17.99 5.91
CA LEU A 474 14.03 19.33 6.25
C LEU A 474 14.95 19.96 7.29
N THR A 475 15.20 21.25 7.15
CA THR A 475 15.94 22.09 8.11
C THR A 475 15.14 23.37 8.40
N LEU A 476 15.68 24.26 9.25
CA LEU A 476 15.07 25.58 9.51
C LEU A 476 14.86 26.42 8.25
N ASP A 477 15.64 26.20 7.18
CA ASP A 477 15.47 26.91 5.91
C ASP A 477 14.14 26.57 5.21
N ASN A 478 13.39 25.58 5.71
CA ASN A 478 12.17 25.09 5.08
C ASN A 478 10.89 25.48 5.84
N ILE A 479 11.00 26.16 6.99
CA ILE A 479 9.84 26.51 7.84
C ILE A 479 8.79 27.39 7.13
N SER A 480 9.20 28.14 6.11
CA SER A 480 8.29 28.94 5.28
C SER A 480 7.36 28.08 4.41
N ASP A 481 7.68 26.80 4.17
CA ASP A 481 6.86 25.89 3.37
C ASP A 481 5.66 25.32 4.17
N PHE A 482 5.77 25.32 5.51
CA PHE A 482 4.74 24.85 6.44
C PHE A 482 4.56 25.87 7.59
N PRO A 483 4.11 27.10 7.29
CA PRO A 483 4.03 28.16 8.28
C PRO A 483 3.02 27.83 9.39
N PRO A 484 3.23 28.31 10.63
CA PRO A 484 2.31 28.10 11.74
C PRO A 484 0.91 28.63 11.45
N GLU A 485 -0.10 27.78 11.56
CA GLU A 485 -1.50 28.20 11.41
C GLU A 485 -1.95 29.10 12.56
N LYS A 486 -3.03 29.85 12.38
CA LYS A 486 -3.64 30.58 13.49
C LYS A 486 -4.37 29.59 14.40
N VAL A 487 -4.47 29.92 15.68
CA VAL A 487 -5.21 29.10 16.64
C VAL A 487 -6.68 29.02 16.20
N GLY A 488 -7.21 27.80 16.07
CA GLY A 488 -8.58 27.53 15.60
C GLY A 488 -8.70 27.22 14.10
N ASP A 489 -7.69 27.57 13.29
CA ASP A 489 -7.69 27.21 11.87
C ASP A 489 -7.53 25.70 11.68
N ALA A 490 -8.08 25.16 10.59
CA ALA A 490 -7.81 23.79 10.20
C ALA A 490 -6.31 23.63 9.86
N PRO A 491 -5.62 22.63 10.42
CA PRO A 491 -4.22 22.41 10.09
C PRO A 491 -4.09 22.05 8.60
N ARG A 492 -3.16 22.70 7.90
CA ARG A 492 -2.84 22.36 6.51
C ARG A 492 -2.12 21.03 6.47
N TYR A 493 -1.16 20.86 7.37
CA TYR A 493 -0.40 19.64 7.55
C TYR A 493 -0.48 19.19 9.01
N LEU A 494 -0.56 17.90 9.23
CA LEU A 494 -0.49 17.27 10.54
C LEU A 494 0.91 16.70 10.82
N PHE A 495 1.67 16.41 9.77
CA PHE A 495 3.03 15.87 9.82
C PHE A 495 3.94 16.54 8.79
N VAL A 496 5.24 16.51 9.04
CA VAL A 496 6.30 16.88 8.10
C VAL A 496 7.29 15.73 7.93
N ARG A 497 7.92 15.65 6.76
CA ARG A 497 8.94 14.63 6.45
C ARG A 497 9.93 15.13 5.38
N LYS A 498 11.24 14.85 5.47
CA LYS A 498 11.96 14.02 6.48
C LYS A 498 12.66 14.88 7.53
N VAL A 499 12.42 14.65 8.82
CA VAL A 499 13.09 15.35 9.93
C VAL A 499 14.02 14.37 10.65
N ASN A 500 15.29 14.75 10.91
CA ASN A 500 16.13 14.01 11.83
C ASN A 500 16.12 14.68 13.20
N ALA A 501 15.23 14.24 14.09
CA ALA A 501 15.03 14.92 15.37
C ALA A 501 16.27 14.91 16.30
N THR A 502 17.19 13.97 16.08
CA THR A 502 18.45 13.92 16.86
C THR A 502 19.52 14.87 16.36
N GLU A 503 19.50 15.22 15.06
CA GLU A 503 20.48 16.13 14.44
C GLU A 503 19.93 17.56 14.34
N ASP A 504 18.67 17.71 13.96
CA ASP A 504 18.01 18.99 13.63
C ASP A 504 17.21 19.54 14.82
N ARG A 505 17.85 19.64 15.99
CA ARG A 505 17.18 20.04 17.24
C ARG A 505 16.50 21.41 17.16
N GLU A 506 17.12 22.37 16.49
CA GLU A 506 16.55 23.72 16.34
C GLU A 506 15.24 23.70 15.54
N LEU A 507 15.13 22.83 14.52
CA LEU A 507 13.88 22.65 13.77
C LEU A 507 12.81 22.00 14.66
N VAL A 508 13.17 21.00 15.46
CA VAL A 508 12.24 20.35 16.39
C VAL A 508 11.74 21.32 17.45
N GLU A 509 12.63 22.12 18.04
CA GLU A 509 12.30 23.16 19.01
C GLU A 509 11.39 24.23 18.39
N TRP A 510 11.71 24.68 17.18
CA TRP A 510 10.84 25.61 16.44
C TRP A 510 9.45 25.02 16.17
N ILE A 511 9.35 23.75 15.74
CA ILE A 511 8.06 23.07 15.55
C ILE A 511 7.30 22.99 16.87
N ASN A 512 7.98 22.65 17.96
CA ASN A 512 7.36 22.54 19.27
C ASN A 512 6.74 23.87 19.70
N GLU A 513 7.50 24.96 19.65
CA GLU A 513 7.03 26.29 20.05
C GLU A 513 5.91 26.81 19.13
N ASN A 514 6.05 26.64 17.82
CA ASN A 514 5.22 27.33 16.85
C ASN A 514 4.00 26.52 16.39
N HIS A 515 4.03 25.19 16.47
CA HIS A 515 2.94 24.32 16.04
C HIS A 515 2.35 23.46 17.16
N ILE A 516 3.15 22.94 18.09
CA ILE A 516 2.64 22.06 19.15
C ILE A 516 2.09 22.88 20.32
N GLU A 517 2.93 23.64 21.01
CA GLU A 517 2.56 24.42 22.20
C GLU A 517 1.52 25.50 21.87
N LYS A 518 1.65 26.13 20.70
CA LYS A 518 0.67 27.11 20.19
C LYS A 518 -0.77 26.58 20.15
N HIS A 519 -0.95 25.27 19.97
CA HIS A 519 -2.27 24.64 19.85
C HIS A 519 -2.66 23.79 21.07
N LYS A 520 -1.77 23.56 22.04
CA LYS A 520 -2.06 22.82 23.29
C LYS A 520 -2.94 23.59 24.28
N GLY A 521 -2.86 24.93 24.31
CA GLY A 521 -3.40 25.78 25.38
C GLY A 521 -4.93 25.87 25.55
N LYS A 522 -5.75 25.23 24.70
CA LYS A 522 -7.22 25.34 24.77
C LYS A 522 -7.94 24.20 25.49
N GLU A 523 -7.27 23.15 25.95
CA GLU A 523 -7.91 22.18 26.86
C GLU A 523 -8.13 22.76 28.25
N ILE A 524 -7.29 23.71 28.70
CA ILE A 524 -7.42 24.34 30.02
C ILE A 524 -8.40 25.51 29.96
N GLU A 525 -8.25 26.41 28.98
CA GLU A 525 -9.14 27.57 28.84
C GLU A 525 -10.60 27.18 28.54
N ALA A 526 -10.84 26.18 27.69
CA ALA A 526 -12.22 25.76 27.38
C ALA A 526 -12.90 25.05 28.56
N VAL A 527 -12.15 24.30 29.38
CA VAL A 527 -12.66 23.68 30.61
C VAL A 527 -12.88 24.73 31.71
N GLU A 528 -12.02 25.74 31.80
CA GLU A 528 -12.21 26.86 32.74
C GLU A 528 -13.39 27.77 32.31
N GLU A 529 -13.57 28.01 31.01
CA GLU A 529 -14.73 28.74 30.46
C GLU A 529 -16.04 27.95 30.66
N GLU A 530 -16.08 26.64 30.39
CA GLU A 530 -17.24 25.79 30.68
C GLU A 530 -17.54 25.75 32.18
N LYS A 531 -16.51 25.65 33.03
CA LYS A 531 -16.66 25.67 34.48
C LYS A 531 -17.17 27.03 34.98
N GLU A 532 -16.69 28.13 34.43
CA GLU A 532 -17.20 29.47 34.72
C GLU A 532 -18.66 29.65 34.27
N GLU A 533 -19.04 29.17 33.08
CA GLU A 533 -20.44 29.19 32.62
C GLU A 533 -21.34 28.34 33.51
N TRP A 534 -20.89 27.15 33.88
CA TRP A 534 -21.63 26.27 34.77
C TRP A 534 -21.78 26.87 36.17
N GLU A 535 -20.73 27.49 36.72
CA GLU A 535 -20.78 28.21 38.00
C GLU A 535 -21.67 29.46 37.92
N LYS A 536 -21.69 30.21 36.81
CA LYS A 536 -22.60 31.34 36.58
C LYS A 536 -24.05 30.86 36.51
N GLU A 537 -24.33 29.76 35.82
CA GLU A 537 -25.67 29.17 35.72
C GLU A 537 -26.13 28.62 37.08
N LEU A 538 -25.23 28.00 37.85
CA LEU A 538 -25.52 27.50 39.20
C LEU A 538 -25.84 28.65 40.17
N ARG A 539 -25.08 29.75 40.13
CA ARG A 539 -25.35 30.96 40.93
C ARG A 539 -26.70 31.59 40.57
N TRP A 540 -27.05 31.61 39.28
CA TRP A 540 -28.35 32.07 38.81
C TRP A 540 -29.50 31.18 39.33
N ARG A 541 -29.38 29.85 39.21
CA ARG A 541 -30.38 28.89 39.68
C ARG A 541 -30.57 28.86 41.19
N LEU A 542 -29.52 29.17 41.96
CA LEU A 542 -29.55 29.20 43.42
C LEU A 542 -29.99 30.56 44.00
N GLY A 543 -30.23 31.57 43.16
CA GLY A 543 -30.74 32.88 43.59
C GLY A 543 -29.70 33.75 44.32
N TRP A 544 -28.41 33.51 44.09
CA TRP A 544 -27.33 34.27 44.72
C TRP A 544 -27.02 35.48 43.83
N HIS A 545 -27.64 36.61 44.15
CA HIS A 545 -27.31 37.90 43.52
C HIS A 545 -26.28 38.64 44.38
N THR A 546 -25.14 38.97 43.79
CA THR A 546 -24.20 40.01 44.26
C THR A 546 -24.01 41.03 43.17
#